data_AF-A0A352GQU0-F1
#
_entry.id   AF-A0A352GQU0-F1
#
_cell.length_a   1.000
_cell.length_b   1.000
_cell.length_c   1.000
_cell.angle_alpha   90.00
_cell.angle_beta   90.00
_cell.angle_gamma   90.00
#
_symmetry.space_group_name_H-M   'P 1'
#
loop_
_entity.id
_entity.type
_entity.pdbx_description
1 polymer ?
#
loop_
_entity_poly.entity_id
_entity_poly.type
_entity_poly.pdbx_seq_one_letter_code
_entity_poly.pdbx_strand_id
1 'polypeptide(L)'
;MTISPHGPLRVGIGGPVGSGKTALMEQLCRSFRETYDICAITNDIYTKEDAEALTRRGALAPERIMGVETGGCPHTAIREDASINLAAVAEMRKTFP
;
A
#
# COMPACT_ATOMS: atom_id res chain seq x y z
N MET A 1 -19.85 -9.16 -3.11
CA MET A 1 -18.46 -9.55 -2.76
C MET A 1 -18.52 -10.55 -1.63
N THR A 2 -17.88 -11.70 -1.75
CA THR A 2 -17.81 -12.69 -0.67
C THR A 2 -16.82 -12.21 0.38
N ILE A 3 -17.30 -11.96 1.59
CA ILE A 3 -16.46 -11.53 2.72
C ILE A 3 -15.64 -12.75 3.16
N SER A 4 -14.33 -12.67 2.94
CA SER A 4 -13.39 -13.69 3.45
C SER A 4 -13.37 -13.65 4.98
N PRO A 5 -13.42 -14.81 5.68
CA PRO A 5 -13.30 -14.86 7.14
C PRO A 5 -11.93 -14.36 7.63
N HIS A 6 -10.96 -14.20 6.73
CA HIS A 6 -9.60 -13.74 7.04
C HIS A 6 -9.36 -12.25 6.69
N GLY A 7 -10.40 -11.54 6.23
CA GLY A 7 -10.28 -10.17 5.73
C GLY A 7 -9.76 -10.10 4.29
N PRO A 8 -9.42 -8.88 3.79
CA PRO A 8 -8.97 -8.68 2.43
C PRO A 8 -7.63 -9.37 2.17
N LEU A 9 -7.41 -9.74 0.91
CA LEU A 9 -6.10 -10.21 0.47
C LEU A 9 -5.07 -9.08 0.64
N ARG A 10 -3.93 -9.41 1.27
CA ARG A 10 -2.80 -8.49 1.46
C ARG A 10 -1.65 -8.94 0.59
N VAL A 11 -1.20 -8.10 -0.33
CA VAL A 11 -0.11 -8.42 -1.27
C VAL A 11 1.05 -7.45 -1.04
N GLY A 12 2.20 -7.98 -0.61
CA GLY A 12 3.42 -7.20 -0.44
C GLY A 12 4.25 -7.16 -1.72
N ILE A 13 4.65 -5.96 -2.16
CA ILE A 13 5.54 -5.77 -3.32
C ILE A 13 6.94 -5.38 -2.81
N GLY A 14 7.82 -6.38 -2.71
CA GLY A 14 9.21 -6.20 -2.28
C GLY A 14 10.20 -6.21 -3.45
N GLY A 15 11.42 -5.70 -3.22
CA GLY A 15 12.49 -5.67 -4.21
C GLY A 15 13.51 -4.54 -4.00
N PRO A 16 14.68 -4.59 -4.67
CA PRO A 16 15.74 -3.58 -4.55
C PRO A 16 15.26 -2.16 -4.90
N VAL A 17 16.02 -1.15 -4.45
CA VAL A 17 15.80 0.25 -4.88
C VAL A 17 15.93 0.33 -6.40
N GLY A 18 15.01 1.03 -7.08
CA GLY A 18 15.01 1.17 -8.53
C GLY A 18 14.45 -0.01 -9.34
N SER A 19 14.01 -1.11 -8.70
CA SER A 19 13.49 -2.30 -9.41
C SER A 19 12.08 -2.13 -10.01
N GLY A 20 11.50 -0.94 -9.97
CA GLY A 20 10.17 -0.65 -10.54
C GLY A 20 8.97 -1.01 -9.65
N LYS A 21 9.14 -1.19 -8.34
CA LYS A 21 8.03 -1.52 -7.41
C LYS A 21 6.85 -0.56 -7.51
N THR A 22 7.10 0.75 -7.42
CA THR A 22 6.08 1.80 -7.51
C THR A 22 5.39 1.81 -8.88
N ALA A 23 6.13 1.54 -9.96
CA ALA A 23 5.58 1.43 -11.31
C ALA A 23 4.66 0.20 -11.44
N LEU A 24 5.06 -0.95 -10.89
CA LEU A 24 4.20 -2.14 -10.85
C LEU A 24 2.93 -1.87 -10.04
N MET A 25 3.06 -1.24 -8.87
CA MET A 25 1.93 -0.90 -8.02
C MET A 25 0.94 0.04 -8.71
N GLU A 26 1.43 1.05 -9.44
CA GLU A 26 0.61 1.93 -10.27
C GLU A 26 -0.21 1.15 -11.31
N GLN A 27 0.44 0.27 -12.07
CA GLN A 27 -0.24 -0.50 -13.12
C GLN A 27 -1.29 -1.45 -12.54
N LEU A 28 -0.96 -2.15 -11.45
CA LEU A 28 -1.92 -3.01 -10.76
C LEU A 28 -3.12 -2.22 -10.24
N CYS A 29 -2.90 -1.06 -9.62
CA CYS A 29 -3.98 -0.20 -9.15
C CYS A 29 -4.91 0.21 -10.29
N ARG A 30 -4.35 0.68 -11.42
CA ARG A 30 -5.15 1.10 -12.58
C ARG A 30 -5.94 -0.05 -13.19
N SER A 31 -5.34 -1.23 -13.31
CA SER A 31 -6.02 -2.40 -13.88
C SER A 31 -7.09 -2.97 -12.96
N PHE A 32 -6.91 -2.89 -11.64
CA PHE A 32 -7.79 -3.57 -10.69
C PHE A 32 -8.88 -2.67 -10.11
N ARG A 33 -8.71 -1.35 -10.05
CA ARG A 33 -9.66 -0.43 -9.40
C ARG A 33 -11.08 -0.45 -9.98
N GLU A 34 -11.25 -0.92 -11.22
CA GLU A 34 -12.57 -1.00 -11.87
C GLU A 34 -13.32 -2.28 -11.50
N THR A 35 -12.61 -3.32 -11.04
CA THR A 35 -13.18 -4.65 -10.76
C THR A 35 -13.15 -5.01 -9.28
N TYR A 36 -12.17 -4.49 -8.54
CA TYR A 36 -11.91 -4.82 -7.15
C TYR A 36 -11.92 -3.57 -6.27
N ASP A 37 -12.44 -3.72 -5.04
CA ASP A 37 -12.23 -2.71 -4.01
C ASP A 37 -10.82 -2.87 -3.43
N ILE A 38 -9.96 -1.88 -3.70
CA ILE A 38 -8.54 -1.92 -3.36
C ILE A 38 -8.07 -0.62 -2.73
N CYS A 39 -7.01 -0.76 -1.93
CA CYS A 39 -6.27 0.32 -1.30
C CYS A 39 -4.77 0.07 -1.50
N ALA A 40 -3.99 1.14 -1.52
CA ALA A 40 -2.54 1.12 -1.71
C ALA A 40 -1.84 1.67 -0.47
N ILE A 41 -0.91 0.90 0.11
CA ILE A 41 -0.07 1.34 1.22
C ILE A 41 1.38 1.33 0.74
N THR A 42 2.07 2.47 0.83
CA THR A 42 3.48 2.59 0.45
C THR A 42 4.35 2.80 1.67
N ASN A 43 5.55 2.23 1.65
CA ASN A 43 6.53 2.34 2.73
C ASN A 43 7.72 3.15 2.23
N ASP A 44 7.92 4.31 2.84
CA ASP A 44 9.07 5.18 2.62
C ASP A 44 9.85 5.33 3.94
N ILE A 45 11.14 5.62 3.87
CA ILE A 45 12.00 5.66 5.07
C ILE A 45 11.76 6.97 5.86
N TYR A 46 11.78 8.11 5.17
CA TYR A 46 11.67 9.46 5.77
C TYR A 46 10.76 10.41 4.97
N THR A 47 10.08 9.90 3.95
CA THR A 47 9.27 10.71 3.03
C THR A 47 7.92 10.03 2.82
N LYS A 48 7.07 10.63 1.98
CA LYS A 48 5.83 10.01 1.48
C LYS A 48 5.78 10.08 -0.05
N GLU A 49 6.95 10.08 -0.68
CA GLU A 49 7.11 10.38 -2.09
C GLU A 49 6.39 9.34 -2.98
N ASP A 50 6.41 8.06 -2.61
CA ASP A 50 5.72 7.02 -3.35
C ASP A 50 4.19 7.21 -3.30
N ALA A 51 3.64 7.53 -2.12
CA ALA A 51 2.21 7.78 -1.96
C ALA A 51 1.75 9.00 -2.76
N GLU A 52 2.53 10.09 -2.70
CA GLU A 52 2.26 11.29 -3.49
C GLU A 52 2.39 11.02 -5.00
N ALA A 53 3.39 10.23 -5.41
CA ALA A 53 3.59 9.88 -6.81
C ALA A 53 2.39 9.07 -7.35
N LEU A 54 1.92 8.07 -6.62
CA LEU A 54 0.73 7.29 -6.99
C LEU A 54 -0.52 8.18 -7.06
N THR A 55 -0.66 9.12 -6.13
CA THR A 55 -1.78 10.08 -6.10
C THR A 55 -1.74 11.01 -7.31
N ARG A 56 -0.58 11.64 -7.58
CA ARG A 56 -0.39 12.54 -8.74
C ARG A 56 -0.62 11.82 -10.08
N ARG A 57 -0.27 10.53 -10.15
CA ARG A 57 -0.49 9.69 -11.34
C ARG A 57 -1.92 9.15 -11.44
N GLY A 58 -2.79 9.45 -10.48
CA GLY A 58 -4.17 8.99 -10.46
C GLY A 58 -4.28 7.47 -10.44
N ALA A 59 -3.40 6.78 -9.70
CA ALA A 59 -3.45 5.32 -9.58
C ALA A 59 -4.78 4.88 -8.93
N LEU A 60 -5.15 5.51 -7.81
CA LEU A 60 -6.43 5.38 -7.11
C LEU A 60 -6.92 6.77 -6.69
N ALA A 61 -8.13 6.83 -6.13
CA ALA A 61 -8.58 8.02 -5.40
C ALA A 61 -7.62 8.31 -4.23
N PRO A 62 -7.29 9.59 -3.94
CA PRO A 62 -6.29 9.94 -2.92
C PRO A 62 -6.53 9.29 -1.55
N GLU A 63 -7.79 9.22 -1.12
CA GLU A 63 -8.20 8.62 0.15
C GLU A 63 -7.96 7.11 0.24
N ARG A 64 -7.68 6.45 -0.89
CA ARG A 64 -7.35 5.01 -0.99
C ARG A 64 -5.84 4.76 -1.03
N ILE A 65 -5.01 5.79 -0.92
CA ILE A 65 -3.54 5.71 -0.91
C ILE A 65 -3.02 6.22 0.43
N MET A 66 -2.26 5.39 1.14
CA MET A 66 -1.67 5.74 2.43
C MET A 66 -0.16 5.56 2.38
N GLY A 67 0.58 6.62 2.69
CA GLY A 67 2.03 6.58 2.86
C GLY A 67 2.41 6.38 4.32
N VAL A 68 3.25 5.38 4.59
CA VAL A 68 3.77 5.04 5.91
C VAL A 68 5.27 5.31 5.96
N GLU A 69 5.68 6.09 6.97
CA GLU A 69 7.08 6.34 7.26
C GLU A 69 7.62 5.24 8.17
N THR A 70 8.49 4.40 7.62
CA THR A 70 8.99 3.18 8.27
C THR A 70 10.21 3.39 9.16
N GLY A 71 10.88 4.54 9.04
CA GLY A 71 12.17 4.78 9.67
C GLY A 71 13.30 3.97 9.02
N GLY A 72 14.48 3.95 9.64
CA GLY A 72 15.74 3.59 8.99
C GLY A 72 15.86 2.18 8.37
N CYS A 73 15.23 1.14 8.93
CA CYS A 73 15.37 -0.23 8.43
C CYS A 73 14.07 -0.74 7.77
N PRO A 74 13.94 -0.69 6.43
CA PRO A 74 12.70 -1.05 5.74
C PRO A 74 12.31 -2.51 5.92
N HIS A 75 13.27 -3.41 6.16
CA HIS A 75 13.00 -4.83 6.40
C HIS A 75 12.27 -5.05 7.74
N THR A 76 12.62 -4.28 8.77
CA THR A 76 11.98 -4.33 10.09
C THR A 76 10.49 -4.05 9.97
N ALA A 77 10.13 -2.99 9.25
CA ALA A 77 8.74 -2.56 9.08
C ALA A 77 7.84 -3.59 8.37
N ILE A 78 8.41 -4.60 7.69
CA ILE A 78 7.66 -5.63 6.95
C ILE A 78 7.89 -7.06 7.47
N ARG A 79 8.80 -7.26 8.43
CA ARG A 79 9.16 -8.60 8.96
C ARG A 79 9.18 -8.61 10.48
N GLU A 80 10.20 -8.00 11.09
CA GLU A 80 10.42 -8.12 12.53
C GLU A 80 9.40 -7.32 13.36
N ASP A 81 9.03 -6.13 12.90
CA ASP A 81 7.99 -5.29 13.49
C ASP A 81 7.10 -4.67 12.40
N ALA A 82 6.05 -5.39 12.03
CA ALA A 82 5.07 -4.93 11.06
C ALA A 82 3.94 -4.08 11.68
N SER A 83 4.06 -3.66 12.95
CA SER A 83 2.98 -2.97 13.67
C SER A 83 2.43 -1.76 12.92
N ILE A 84 3.31 -0.95 12.34
CA ILE A 84 2.92 0.25 11.58
C ILE A 84 2.12 -0.08 10.31
N ASN A 85 2.53 -1.14 9.59
CA ASN A 85 1.81 -1.61 8.41
C ASN A 85 0.46 -2.24 8.80
N LEU A 86 0.40 -2.98 9.91
CA LEU A 86 -0.84 -3.56 10.40
C LEU A 86 -1.83 -2.49 10.87
N ALA A 87 -1.34 -1.42 11.50
CA ALA A 87 -2.15 -0.26 11.86
C ALA A 87 -2.73 0.43 10.62
N ALA A 88 -1.90 0.68 9.60
CA ALA A 88 -2.34 1.24 8.32
C ALA A 88 -3.41 0.35 7.65
N VAL A 89 -3.21 -0.97 7.61
CA VAL A 89 -4.22 -1.92 7.09
C VAL A 89 -5.52 -1.85 7.89
N ALA A 90 -5.45 -1.77 9.22
CA ALA A 90 -6.64 -1.68 10.06
C ALA A 90 -7.41 -0.37 9.82
N GLU A 91 -6.70 0.74 9.63
CA GLU A 91 -7.29 2.03 9.28
C GLU A 91 -7.99 1.98 7.91
N MET A 92 -7.31 1.48 6.87
CA MET A 92 -7.90 1.37 5.54
C MET A 92 -9.14 0.47 5.53
N ARG A 93 -9.12 -0.65 6.27
CA ARG A 93 -10.28 -1.54 6.41
C ARG A 93 -11.45 -0.92 7.16
N LYS A 94 -11.17 -0.01 8.09
CA LYS A 94 -12.22 0.73 8.81
C LYS A 94 -12.90 1.74 7.88
N THR A 95 -12.12 2.38 7.02
CA THR A 95 -12.61 3.40 6.07
C THR A 95 -13.27 2.78 4.84
N PHE A 96 -12.75 1.65 4.34
CA PHE A 96 -13.21 0.93 3.15
C PHE A 96 -13.45 -0.56 3.49
N PRO A 97 -14.64 -0.93 3.99
CA PRO A 97 -14.96 -2.28 4.47
C PRO A 97 -15.21 -3.33 3.38
#